data_AF-A0A1J3JYL8-F1
#
_entry.id   AF-A0A1J3JYL8-F1
#
_cell.length_a   1.000
_cell.length_b   1.000
_cell.length_c   1.000
_cell.angle_alpha   90.00
_cell.angle_beta   90.00
_cell.angle_gamma   90.00
#
_symmetry.space_group_name_H-M   'P 1'
#
loop_
_entity.id
_entity.type
_entity.pdbx_description
1 polymer ?
#
loop_
_entity_poly.entity_id
_entity_poly.type
_entity_poly.pdbx_seq_one_letter_code
_entity_poly.pdbx_strand_id
1 'polypeptide(L)'
;HLGNLLGIIVLSWFQRCGHEAVGLIGGATGRVGDPSGKSLERPELDTDTLEKNISGIKNIVVKILGRNPSSYVILNNYDWWKDVK
;
A
#
# COMPACT_ATOMS: atom_id res chain seq x y z
N HIS A 1 4.57 -10.26 -3.77
CA HIS A 1 5.72 -10.91 -4.43
C HIS A 1 6.97 -10.04 -4.28
N LEU A 2 8.14 -10.53 -4.71
CA LEU A 2 9.43 -9.84 -4.55
C LEU A 2 9.47 -8.46 -5.23
N GLY A 3 8.84 -8.31 -6.40
CA GLY A 3 8.77 -7.02 -7.11
C GLY A 3 8.25 -5.85 -6.27
N ASN A 4 7.28 -6.06 -5.37
CA ASN A 4 6.76 -4.98 -4.52
C ASN A 4 7.67 -4.67 -3.32
N LEU A 5 8.59 -5.56 -2.99
CA LEU A 5 9.50 -5.38 -1.85
C LEU A 5 10.53 -4.28 -2.12
N LEU A 6 10.99 -4.14 -3.37
CA LEU A 6 12.01 -3.17 -3.74
C LEU A 6 11.62 -1.74 -3.36
N GLY A 7 10.38 -1.33 -3.65
CA GLY A 7 9.88 0.00 -3.30
C GLY A 7 9.85 0.24 -1.78
N ILE A 8 9.45 -0.76 -0.99
CA ILE A 8 9.41 -0.65 0.48
C ILE A 8 10.83 -0.59 1.07
N ILE A 9 11.78 -1.32 0.48
CA ILE A 9 13.19 -1.25 0.89
C ILE A 9 13.77 0.13 0.61
N VAL A 10 13.53 0.69 -0.59
CA VAL A 10 13.95 2.05 -0.94
C VAL A 10 13.35 3.06 0.05
N LEU A 11 12.07 2.92 0.38
CA LEU A 11 11.41 3.77 1.38
C LEU A 11 12.06 3.66 2.77
N SER A 12 12.45 2.46 3.20
CA SER A 12 13.22 2.25 4.45
C SER A 12 14.60 2.90 4.40
N TRP A 13 15.23 2.97 3.23
CA TRP A 13 16.50 3.70 3.06
C TRP A 13 16.32 5.21 3.24
N PHE A 14 15.30 5.81 2.60
CA PHE A 14 14.97 7.22 2.81
C PHE A 14 14.70 7.53 4.29
N GLN A 15 13.97 6.64 4.98
CA GLN A 15 13.73 6.76 6.42
C GLN A 15 15.03 6.79 7.24
N ARG A 16 16.01 5.94 6.90
CA ARG A 16 17.32 5.90 7.58
C ARG A 16 18.19 7.13 7.30
N CYS A 17 17.94 7.81 6.18
CA CYS A 17 18.57 9.09 5.86
C CYS A 17 17.90 10.29 6.55
N GLY A 18 16.87 10.07 7.38
CA GLY A 18 16.20 11.11 8.15
C GLY A 18 14.96 11.70 7.48
N HIS A 19 14.49 11.12 6.37
CA HIS A 19 13.24 11.53 5.75
C HIS A 19 12.03 10.85 6.39
N GLU A 20 10.86 11.47 6.25
CA GLU A 20 9.59 10.85 6.62
C GLU A 20 9.09 9.95 5.49
N ALA A 21 8.87 8.67 5.80
CA ALA A 21 8.38 7.68 4.85
C ALA A 21 6.85 7.62 4.83
N VAL A 22 6.24 7.81 3.64
CA VAL A 22 4.80 7.66 3.46
C VAL A 22 4.51 6.37 2.67
N GLY A 23 3.91 5.39 3.33
CA GLY A 23 3.42 4.16 2.69
C GLY A 23 1.95 4.28 2.33
N LEU A 24 1.62 4.38 1.04
CA LEU A 24 0.23 4.44 0.58
C LEU A 24 -0.29 3.07 0.16
N ILE A 25 -1.33 2.60 0.84
CA ILE A 25 -2.08 1.40 0.49
C ILE A 25 -3.21 1.77 -0.47
N GLY A 26 -3.30 1.06 -1.59
CA GLY A 26 -4.31 1.27 -2.62
C GLY A 26 -5.62 0.53 -2.33
N GLY A 27 -6.35 0.86 -1.27
CA GLY A 27 -7.65 0.23 -0.98
C GLY A 27 -8.74 0.57 -2.00
N ALA A 28 -8.78 1.82 -2.50
CA ALA A 28 -9.70 2.22 -3.56
C ALA A 28 -9.22 1.77 -4.94
N THR A 29 -7.96 2.04 -5.27
CA THR A 29 -7.38 1.66 -6.58
C THR A 29 -7.28 0.15 -6.76
N GLY A 30 -7.15 -0.61 -5.67
CA GLY A 30 -7.22 -2.07 -5.68
C GLY A 30 -8.61 -2.62 -6.03
N ARG A 31 -9.68 -1.84 -5.77
CA ARG A 31 -11.06 -2.19 -6.19
C ARG A 31 -11.29 -1.90 -7.67
N VAL A 32 -10.82 -0.75 -8.15
CA VAL A 32 -10.98 -0.34 -9.56
C VAL A 32 -10.10 -1.18 -10.48
N GLY A 33 -8.89 -1.52 -10.03
CA GLY A 33 -7.87 -2.17 -10.84
C GLY A 33 -7.08 -1.16 -11.68
N ASP A 34 -5.75 -1.25 -11.63
CA ASP A 34 -4.86 -0.46 -12.48
C ASP A 34 -4.77 -1.11 -13.89
N PRO A 35 -5.13 -0.39 -14.98
CA PRO A 35 -5.08 -0.90 -16.34
C PRO A 35 -3.65 -1.00 -16.89
N SER A 36 -2.65 -0.47 -16.19
CA SER A 36 -1.26 -0.42 -16.64
C SER A 36 -0.73 -1.83 -16.96
N GLY A 37 -0.60 -2.12 -18.26
CA GLY A 37 0.09 -3.31 -18.79
C GLY A 37 -0.74 -4.61 -18.91
N LYS A 38 -2.07 -4.58 -18.76
CA LYS A 38 -2.92 -5.75 -19.04
C LYS A 38 -4.14 -5.39 -19.91
N SER A 39 -4.44 -6.25 -20.88
CA SER A 39 -5.52 -6.11 -21.87
C SER A 39 -6.90 -6.58 -21.38
N LEU A 40 -6.99 -7.15 -20.18
CA LEU A 40 -8.22 -7.72 -19.62
C LEU A 40 -8.56 -7.01 -18.31
N GLU A 41 -9.83 -6.62 -18.17
CA GLU A 41 -10.40 -6.11 -16.92
C GLU A 41 -10.18 -7.14 -15.79
N ARG A 42 -9.74 -6.65 -14.63
CA ARG A 42 -9.57 -7.52 -13.47
C ARG A 42 -10.94 -7.81 -12.85
N PRO A 43 -11.19 -9.05 -12.41
CA PRO A 43 -12.41 -9.34 -11.69
C PRO A 43 -12.48 -8.48 -10.42
N GLU A 44 -13.67 -7.96 -10.14
CA GLU A 44 -13.94 -7.22 -8.91
C GLU A 44 -13.67 -8.14 -7.71
N LEU A 45 -12.84 -7.68 -6.77
CA LEU A 45 -12.53 -8.42 -5.55
C LEU A 45 -13.67 -8.25 -4.54
N ASP A 46 -14.04 -9.33 -3.86
CA ASP A 46 -14.95 -9.23 -2.71
C ASP A 46 -14.30 -8.43 -1.57
N THR A 47 -15.13 -7.87 -0.70
CA THR A 47 -14.69 -7.00 0.40
C THR A 47 -13.79 -7.72 1.40
N ASP A 48 -14.04 -8.99 1.68
CA ASP A 48 -13.28 -9.75 2.68
C ASP A 48 -11.88 -10.06 2.16
N THR A 49 -11.76 -10.44 0.89
CA THR A 49 -10.48 -10.61 0.21
C THR A 49 -9.71 -9.30 0.15
N LEU A 50 -10.38 -8.18 -0.13
CA LEU A 50 -9.73 -6.87 -0.16
C LEU A 50 -9.17 -6.48 1.21
N GLU A 51 -9.96 -6.60 2.28
CA GLU A 51 -9.52 -6.29 3.64
C GLU A 51 -8.37 -7.19 4.10
N LYS A 52 -8.44 -8.48 3.77
CA LYS A 52 -7.34 -9.43 4.02
C LYS A 52 -6.05 -9.00 3.30
N ASN A 53 -6.16 -8.56 2.04
CA ASN A 53 -5.03 -8.07 1.25
C ASN A 53 -4.45 -6.78 1.84
N ILE A 54 -5.31 -5.81 2.19
CA ILE A 54 -4.91 -4.55 2.82
C ILE A 54 -4.16 -4.81 4.13
N SER A 55 -4.71 -5.65 5.00
CA SER A 55 -4.10 -6.02 6.27
C SER A 55 -2.75 -6.72 6.07
N GLY A 56 -2.68 -7.68 5.13
CA GLY A 56 -1.43 -8.38 4.80
C GLY A 56 -0.33 -7.44 4.31
N ILE A 57 -0.66 -6.52 3.40
CA ILE A 57 0.28 -5.52 2.88
C ILE A 57 0.72 -4.57 4.00
N LYS A 58 -0.22 -4.07 4.81
CA LYS A 58 0.06 -3.19 5.95
C LYS A 58 1.06 -3.84 6.91
N ASN A 59 0.87 -5.11 7.24
CA ASN A 59 1.77 -5.83 8.14
C ASN A 59 3.20 -5.95 7.58
N ILE A 60 3.37 -6.13 6.27
CA ILE A 60 4.68 -6.15 5.63
C ILE A 60 5.36 -4.77 5.73
N VAL A 61 4.62 -3.69 5.46
CA VAL A 61 5.14 -2.32 5.54
C VAL A 61 5.55 -1.99 6.98
N VAL A 62 4.70 -2.29 7.96
CA VAL A 62 5.00 -2.11 9.40
C VAL A 62 6.24 -2.91 9.81
N LYS A 63 6.38 -4.16 9.34
CA LYS A 63 7.56 -4.98 9.66
C LYS A 63 8.88 -4.36 9.16
N ILE A 64 8.84 -3.63 8.05
CA ILE A 64 10.03 -3.02 7.44
C ILE A 64 10.31 -1.62 8.02
N LEU A 65 9.30 -0.75 8.10
CA LEU A 65 9.43 0.64 8.55
C LEU A 65 9.31 0.82 10.07
N GLY A 66 8.68 -0.13 10.75
CA GLY A 66 8.37 -0.08 12.19
C GLY A 66 9.59 -0.06 13.12
N ARG A 67 10.79 -0.22 12.58
CA ARG A 67 12.05 -0.06 13.34
C ARG A 67 12.31 1.38 13.79
N ASN A 68 11.73 2.36 13.10
CA ASN A 68 11.83 3.77 13.49
C ASN A 68 10.42 4.42 13.49
N PRO A 69 9.65 4.28 14.59
CA PRO A 69 8.24 4.66 14.65
C PRO A 69 7.94 6.14 14.41
N SER A 70 8.90 7.02 14.65
CA SER A 70 8.72 8.48 14.55
C SER A 70 8.90 9.04 13.13
N SER A 71 9.16 8.19 12.13
CA SER A 71 9.53 8.61 10.77
C SER A 71 8.78 7.89 9.67
N TYR A 72 7.60 7.34 9.95
CA TYR A 72 6.73 6.82 8.91
C TYR A 72 5.24 6.99 9.21
N VAL A 73 4.46 7.09 8.14
CA VAL A 73 3.01 7.01 8.17
C VAL A 73 2.52 6.02 7.13
N ILE A 74 1.45 5.30 7.45
CA ILE A 74 0.75 4.42 6.51
C ILE A 74 -0.64 4.97 6.31
N LEU A 75 -1.00 5.23 5.05
CA LEU A 75 -2.29 5.77 4.64
C LEU A 75 -3.01 4.78 3.73
N ASN A 76 -4.34 4.84 3.67
CA ASN A 76 -5.15 4.09 2.71
C ASN A 76 -5.96 5.07 1.86
N ASN A 77 -5.81 5.01 0.53
CA ASN A 77 -6.55 5.93 -0.35
C ASN A 77 -8.06 5.73 -0.36
N TYR A 78 -8.54 4.62 0.18
CA TYR A 78 -9.97 4.43 0.43
C TYR A 78 -10.54 5.44 1.43
N ASP A 79 -9.71 5.92 2.37
CA ASP A 79 -10.16 6.76 3.47
C ASP A 79 -10.76 8.09 3.01
N TRP A 80 -10.26 8.66 1.91
CA TRP A 80 -10.81 9.86 1.29
C TRP A 80 -11.65 9.57 0.04
N TRP A 81 -11.38 8.47 -0.68
CA TRP A 81 -12.13 8.14 -1.89
C TRP A 81 -13.61 7.83 -1.61
N LYS A 82 -13.92 7.22 -0.46
CA LYS A 82 -15.29 6.89 -0.06
C LYS A 82 -16.21 8.11 0.06
N ASP A 83 -15.64 9.29 0.32
CA ASP A 83 -16.38 10.54 0.52
C ASP A 83 -16.48 11.38 -0.77
N VAL A 84 -15.74 11.01 -1.82
CA VAL A 84 -15.77 11.66 -3.16
C VAL A 84 -16.87 11.06 -4.05
N LYS A 85 -17.46 9.94 -3.63
CA LYS A 85 -18.57 9.27 -4.33
C LYS A 85 -19.93 9.68 -3.81
#